data_AF-A0A6M0C7F7-F1
#
_entry.id   AF-A0A6M0C7F7-F1
#
_cell.length_a   1.000
_cell.length_b   1.000
_cell.length_c   1.000
_cell.angle_alpha   90.00
_cell.angle_beta   90.00
_cell.angle_gamma   90.00
#
_symmetry.space_group_name_H-M   'P 1'
#
loop_
_entity.id
_entity.type
_entity.pdbx_description
1 polymer ?
#
loop_
_entity_poly.entity_id
_entity_poly.type
_entity_poly.pdbx_seq_one_letter_code
_entity_poly.pdbx_strand_id
1 'polypeptide(L)'
;MSRKLIYPLISVFIATSLTISSVSPSLAFPWRDLILQGIQLIQLSTLSDNQEVQLGKQINNQLIGREVRLYRNRNAQRYINRIGQRLAQASSRPEIPYTFQVVDDDNINAFATMGGFVYINTGLMKAADNEAELASVVAHEIAHIAARHAVKQMRQMAIAQGVATATGLDEK
;
A
#
# COMPACT_ATOMS: atom_id res chain seq x y z
N MET A 1 34.09 14.16 24.43
CA MET A 1 33.79 13.50 23.13
C MET A 1 32.53 14.11 22.53
N SER A 2 32.62 14.69 21.33
CA SER A 2 31.59 15.56 20.72
C SER A 2 30.44 14.76 20.10
N ARG A 3 29.19 15.08 20.49
CA ARG A 3 27.94 14.46 19.99
C ARG A 3 27.70 14.63 18.48
N LYS A 4 28.53 15.38 17.76
CA LYS A 4 28.42 15.65 16.31
C LYS A 4 28.80 14.45 15.43
N LEU A 5 29.48 13.44 15.97
CA LEU A 5 29.89 12.23 15.24
C LEU A 5 28.86 11.09 15.29
N ILE A 6 27.82 11.21 16.11
CA ILE A 6 26.82 10.16 16.31
C ILE A 6 25.80 10.13 15.16
N TYR A 7 25.40 11.30 14.66
CA TYR A 7 24.42 11.42 13.57
C TYR A 7 24.86 10.80 12.23
N PRO A 8 26.10 10.98 11.74
CA PRO A 8 26.53 10.31 10.50
C PRO A 8 26.64 8.78 10.68
N LEU A 9 26.95 8.29 11.89
CA LEU A 9 27.00 6.84 12.16
C LEU A 9 25.60 6.22 12.15
N ILE A 10 24.61 6.88 12.74
CA ILE A 10 23.21 6.44 12.70
C ILE A 10 22.68 6.45 11.27
N SER A 11 23.00 7.48 10.46
CA SER A 11 22.51 7.55 9.08
C SER A 11 23.12 6.46 8.19
N VAL A 12 24.41 6.16 8.38
CA VAL A 12 25.08 5.05 7.66
C VAL A 12 24.48 3.71 8.08
N PHE A 13 24.18 3.51 9.36
CA PHE A 13 23.57 2.27 9.87
C PHE A 13 22.13 2.05 9.35
N ILE A 14 21.31 3.10 9.27
CA ILE A 14 19.96 3.02 8.68
C ILE A 14 20.06 2.72 7.18
N ALA A 15 21.00 3.36 6.47
CA ALA A 15 21.18 3.17 5.02
C ALA A 15 21.70 1.77 4.68
N THR A 16 22.57 1.17 5.50
CA THR A 16 23.09 -0.18 5.26
C THR A 16 22.18 -1.28 5.78
N SER A 17 21.30 -1.02 6.76
CA SER A 17 20.30 -2.00 7.19
C SER A 17 19.22 -2.27 6.12
N LEU A 18 19.00 -1.34 5.19
CA LEU A 18 18.04 -1.51 4.09
C LEU A 18 18.55 -2.43 2.97
N THR A 19 19.83 -2.81 2.95
CA THR A 19 20.41 -3.61 1.87
C THR A 19 20.65 -5.09 2.21
N ILE A 20 20.41 -5.53 3.46
CA ILE A 20 20.68 -6.91 3.91
C ILE A 20 19.41 -7.66 4.35
N SER A 21 18.23 -7.04 4.30
CA SER A 21 16.99 -7.80 4.46
C SER A 21 16.71 -8.59 3.18
N SER A 22 16.98 -9.89 3.21
CA SER A 22 16.34 -10.84 2.30
C SER A 22 14.84 -10.56 2.36
N VAL A 23 14.29 -10.08 1.25
CA VAL A 23 12.85 -9.88 1.10
C VAL A 23 12.22 -11.26 1.21
N SER A 24 11.83 -11.66 2.42
CA SER A 24 10.96 -12.80 2.61
C SER A 24 9.69 -12.45 1.86
N PRO A 25 9.24 -13.25 0.89
CA PRO A 25 7.96 -12.99 0.23
C PRO A 25 6.91 -12.95 1.34
N SER A 26 6.40 -11.76 1.67
CA SER A 26 5.10 -11.70 2.32
C SER A 26 4.14 -12.37 1.35
N LEU A 27 3.29 -13.26 1.85
CA LEU A 27 2.28 -13.89 1.03
C LEU A 27 1.37 -12.79 0.51
N ALA A 28 1.70 -12.29 -0.69
CA ALA A 28 0.94 -11.30 -1.40
C ALA A 28 -0.44 -11.93 -1.65
N PHE A 29 -1.42 -11.46 -0.90
CA PHE A 29 -2.82 -11.79 -1.16
C PHE A 29 -3.08 -11.57 -2.66
N PRO A 30 -3.73 -12.50 -3.38
CA PRO A 30 -3.90 -12.40 -4.81
C PRO A 30 -4.98 -11.36 -5.14
N TRP A 31 -4.64 -10.08 -5.06
CA TRP A 31 -5.56 -8.98 -5.39
C TRP A 31 -5.95 -8.94 -6.87
N ARG A 32 -5.28 -9.78 -7.66
CA ARG A 32 -5.52 -10.08 -9.07
C ARG A 32 -7.02 -10.28 -9.32
N ASP A 33 -7.70 -11.02 -8.45
CA ASP A 33 -9.12 -11.36 -8.64
C ASP A 33 -10.08 -10.24 -8.20
N LEU A 34 -9.63 -9.33 -7.34
CA LEU A 34 -10.44 -8.26 -6.77
C LEU A 34 -10.61 -7.05 -7.69
N ILE A 35 -9.61 -6.82 -8.54
CA ILE A 35 -9.61 -5.73 -9.53
C ILE A 35 -10.44 -6.10 -10.78
N LEU A 36 -10.67 -7.39 -11.03
CA LEU A 36 -11.15 -7.90 -12.33
C LEU A 36 -12.67 -8.01 -12.50
N GLN A 37 -13.49 -7.73 -11.48
CA GLN A 37 -14.95 -7.71 -11.65
C GLN A 37 -15.46 -6.29 -11.90
N GLY A 38 -15.35 -5.80 -13.14
CA GLY A 38 -16.20 -4.72 -13.66
C GLY A 38 -15.54 -3.46 -14.23
N ILE A 39 -14.29 -3.50 -14.67
CA ILE A 39 -13.63 -2.30 -15.24
C ILE A 39 -13.76 -2.29 -16.77
N GLN A 40 -14.67 -1.44 -17.28
CA GLN A 40 -14.63 -0.98 -18.67
C GLN A 40 -13.23 -0.43 -18.98
N LEU A 41 -12.68 -0.68 -20.16
CA LEU A 41 -11.35 -0.25 -20.60
C LEU A 41 -11.18 1.29 -20.48
N ILE A 42 -10.85 1.77 -19.29
CA ILE A 42 -10.42 3.15 -19.05
C ILE A 42 -9.10 3.30 -19.80
N GLN A 43 -8.86 4.45 -20.45
CA GLN A 43 -7.54 4.84 -20.94
C GLN A 43 -6.56 4.92 -19.75
N LEU A 44 -6.01 3.77 -19.35
CA LEU A 44 -5.07 3.59 -18.25
C LEU A 44 -3.71 4.26 -18.53
N SER A 45 -3.54 4.87 -19.71
CA SER A 45 -2.32 5.58 -20.12
C SER A 45 -2.09 6.87 -19.35
N THR A 46 -3.14 7.57 -18.90
CA THR A 46 -3.03 8.86 -18.16
C THR A 46 -4.15 9.01 -17.13
N LEU A 47 -4.16 8.16 -16.12
CA LEU A 47 -5.10 8.29 -15.01
C LEU A 47 -4.71 9.51 -14.13
N SER A 48 -5.61 10.50 -14.03
CA SER A 48 -5.40 11.68 -13.18
C SER A 48 -5.48 11.34 -11.69
N ASP A 49 -4.92 12.17 -10.81
CA ASP A 49 -4.98 11.94 -9.35
C ASP A 49 -6.43 11.80 -8.84
N ASN A 50 -7.33 12.65 -9.34
CA ASN A 50 -8.74 12.59 -8.96
C ASN A 50 -9.41 11.28 -9.38
N GLN A 51 -9.10 10.78 -10.58
CA GLN A 51 -9.59 9.48 -11.04
C GLN A 51 -8.98 8.34 -10.21
N GLU A 52 -7.71 8.46 -9.81
CA GLU A 52 -7.01 7.46 -8.97
C GLU A 52 -7.71 7.33 -7.61
N VAL A 53 -8.04 8.48 -7.01
CA VAL A 53 -8.75 8.55 -5.74
C VAL A 53 -10.18 8.01 -5.87
N GLN A 54 -10.90 8.33 -6.94
CA GLN A 54 -12.26 7.82 -7.17
C GLN A 54 -12.28 6.30 -7.33
N LEU A 55 -11.36 5.75 -8.13
CA LEU A 55 -11.24 4.31 -8.30
C LEU A 55 -10.79 3.63 -6.99
N GLY A 56 -9.87 4.23 -6.25
CA GLY A 56 -9.46 3.78 -4.92
C GLY A 56 -10.65 3.70 -3.95
N LYS A 57 -11.56 4.67 -3.96
CA LYS A 57 -12.80 4.65 -3.15
C LYS A 57 -13.71 3.48 -3.52
N GLN A 58 -13.86 3.18 -4.81
CA GLN A 58 -14.66 2.05 -5.27
C GLN A 58 -14.06 0.71 -4.80
N ILE A 59 -12.75 0.55 -4.97
CA ILE A 59 -12.01 -0.63 -4.50
C ILE A 59 -12.16 -0.78 -2.98
N ASN A 60 -11.99 0.30 -2.23
CA ASN A 60 -12.16 0.30 -0.78
C ASN A 60 -13.56 -0.18 -0.35
N ASN A 61 -14.61 0.32 -1.00
CA ASN A 61 -15.98 -0.09 -0.69
C ASN A 61 -16.21 -1.57 -0.96
N GLN A 62 -15.62 -2.11 -2.02
CA GLN A 62 -15.67 -3.54 -2.34
C GLN A 62 -14.90 -4.37 -1.31
N LEU A 63 -13.69 -3.94 -0.93
CA LEU A 63 -12.85 -4.63 0.06
C LEU A 63 -13.54 -4.73 1.42
N ILE A 64 -14.01 -3.60 1.97
CA ILE A 64 -14.67 -3.57 3.29
C ILE A 64 -15.98 -4.37 3.27
N GLY A 65 -16.65 -4.46 2.12
CA GLY A 65 -17.90 -5.20 1.98
C GLY A 65 -17.76 -6.72 1.89
N ARG A 66 -16.59 -7.24 1.50
CA ARG A 66 -16.44 -8.66 1.12
C ARG A 66 -15.18 -9.35 1.64
N GLU A 67 -14.06 -8.65 1.69
CA GLU A 67 -12.73 -9.26 1.87
C GLU A 67 -12.07 -8.89 3.19
N VAL A 68 -12.30 -7.66 3.66
CA VAL A 68 -11.60 -7.06 4.79
C VAL A 68 -12.59 -6.75 5.90
N ARG A 69 -12.30 -7.26 7.09
CA ARG A 69 -13.04 -6.91 8.31
C ARG A 69 -12.30 -5.81 9.06
N LEU A 70 -12.92 -4.64 9.16
CA LEU A 70 -12.33 -3.52 9.91
C LEU A 70 -12.30 -3.81 11.43
N TYR A 71 -11.17 -3.51 12.06
CA TYR A 71 -11.00 -3.65 13.49
C TYR A 71 -11.73 -2.53 14.25
N ARG A 72 -12.65 -2.89 15.14
CA ARG A 72 -13.60 -1.95 15.79
C ARG A 72 -13.02 -1.21 16.99
N ASN A 73 -11.71 -0.98 17.03
CA ASN A 73 -11.03 -0.27 18.13
C ASN A 73 -10.63 1.15 17.71
N ARG A 74 -11.30 2.16 18.28
CA ARG A 74 -11.03 3.57 17.97
C ARG A 74 -9.64 4.04 18.40
N ASN A 75 -9.04 3.42 19.41
CA ASN A 75 -7.69 3.79 19.87
C ASN A 75 -6.65 3.32 18.86
N ALA A 76 -6.73 2.06 18.43
CA ALA A 76 -5.86 1.50 17.39
C ALA A 76 -5.98 2.30 16.08
N GLN A 77 -7.21 2.60 15.66
CA GLN A 77 -7.47 3.39 14.46
C GLN A 77 -6.89 4.81 14.55
N ARG A 78 -7.05 5.50 15.69
CA ARG A 78 -6.46 6.84 15.90
C ARG A 78 -4.93 6.80 15.94
N TYR A 79 -4.36 5.75 16.52
CA TYR A 79 -2.92 5.56 16.62
C TYR A 79 -2.29 5.41 15.23
N ILE A 80 -2.79 4.47 14.44
CA ILE A 80 -2.33 4.23 13.07
C ILE A 80 -2.54 5.46 12.19
N ASN A 81 -3.69 6.13 12.28
CA ASN A 81 -3.91 7.35 11.51
C ASN A 81 -2.89 8.44 11.87
N ARG A 82 -2.51 8.59 13.15
CA ARG A 82 -1.50 9.59 13.54
C ARG A 82 -0.14 9.32 12.90
N ILE A 83 0.31 8.07 12.93
CA ILE A 83 1.58 7.66 12.31
C ILE A 83 1.50 7.87 10.79
N GLY A 84 0.46 7.32 10.18
CA GLY A 84 0.26 7.36 8.73
C GLY A 84 0.19 8.78 8.19
N GLN A 85 -0.59 9.67 8.81
CA GLN A 85 -0.71 11.06 8.35
C GLN A 85 0.62 11.83 8.47
N ARG A 86 1.40 11.60 9.54
CA ARG A 86 2.74 12.21 9.67
C ARG A 86 3.67 11.76 8.55
N LEU A 87 3.64 10.47 8.20
CA LEU A 87 4.47 9.91 7.13
C LEU A 87 3.99 10.37 5.74
N ALA A 88 2.68 10.41 5.51
CA ALA A 88 2.08 10.84 4.25
C ALA A 88 2.44 12.29 3.89
N GLN A 89 2.45 13.20 4.88
CA GLN A 89 2.87 14.59 4.70
C GLN A 89 4.34 14.73 4.29
N ALA A 90 5.18 13.75 4.64
CA ALA A 90 6.60 13.71 4.25
C ALA A 90 6.85 12.93 2.95
N SER A 91 5.80 12.39 2.32
CA SER A 91 5.90 11.65 1.06
C SER A 91 6.09 12.58 -0.14
N SER A 92 6.33 12.01 -1.33
CA SER A 92 6.41 12.77 -2.58
C SER A 92 5.05 13.13 -3.19
N ARG A 93 3.94 12.64 -2.62
CA ARG A 93 2.56 12.93 -3.06
C ARG A 93 1.65 13.29 -1.86
N PRO A 94 2.00 14.31 -1.06
CA PRO A 94 1.26 14.66 0.16
C PRO A 94 -0.18 15.15 -0.09
N GLU A 95 -0.51 15.54 -1.32
CA GLU A 95 -1.83 16.00 -1.75
C GLU A 95 -2.87 14.87 -1.87
N ILE A 96 -2.43 13.61 -1.91
CA ILE A 96 -3.34 12.47 -1.97
C ILE A 96 -4.07 12.32 -0.62
N PRO A 97 -5.40 12.10 -0.61
CA PRO A 97 -6.17 11.95 0.62
C PRO A 97 -5.94 10.55 1.25
N TYR A 98 -4.82 10.36 1.92
CA TYR A 98 -4.47 9.09 2.54
C TYR A 98 -5.47 8.68 3.62
N THR A 99 -5.95 7.44 3.54
CA THR A 99 -6.88 6.83 4.48
C THR A 99 -6.26 5.55 5.01
N PHE A 100 -5.91 5.55 6.29
CA PHE A 100 -5.34 4.39 6.97
C PHE A 100 -6.43 3.61 7.69
N GLN A 101 -6.43 2.29 7.60
CA GLN A 101 -7.48 1.43 8.17
C GLN A 101 -6.87 0.25 8.89
N VAL A 102 -7.37 -0.04 10.09
CA VAL A 102 -6.94 -1.23 10.84
C VAL A 102 -7.85 -2.39 10.49
N VAL A 103 -7.25 -3.53 10.14
CA VAL A 103 -7.92 -4.76 9.72
C VAL A 103 -7.81 -5.80 10.82
N ASP A 104 -8.93 -6.41 11.17
CA ASP A 104 -9.06 -7.47 12.17
C ASP A 104 -8.63 -8.83 11.60
N ASP A 105 -7.32 -8.96 11.42
CA ASP A 105 -6.61 -10.11 10.90
C ASP A 105 -5.29 -10.29 11.69
N ASP A 106 -5.01 -11.53 12.10
CA ASP A 106 -3.82 -11.90 12.88
C ASP A 106 -2.58 -12.17 12.00
N ASN A 107 -2.73 -12.17 10.67
CA ASN A 107 -1.59 -12.22 9.76
C ASN A 107 -0.71 -10.96 9.89
N ILE A 108 0.62 -11.16 9.85
CA ILE A 108 1.61 -10.08 9.83
C ILE A 108 1.64 -9.50 8.41
N ASN A 109 0.77 -8.54 8.15
CA ASN A 109 0.64 -7.93 6.84
C ASN A 109 0.18 -6.46 6.91
N ALA A 110 0.53 -5.70 5.90
CA ALA A 110 -0.06 -4.40 5.58
C ALA A 110 -0.01 -4.22 4.07
N PHE A 111 -0.88 -3.35 3.57
CA PHE A 111 -0.98 -3.18 2.14
C PHE A 111 -1.65 -1.88 1.72
N ALA A 112 -1.38 -1.43 0.51
CA ALA A 112 -1.98 -0.23 -0.06
C ALA A 112 -2.70 -0.47 -1.40
N THR A 113 -3.88 0.12 -1.55
CA THR A 113 -4.54 0.28 -2.85
C THR A 113 -4.31 1.69 -3.40
N MET A 114 -4.60 1.90 -4.68
CA MET A 114 -4.53 3.22 -5.29
C MET A 114 -5.41 4.25 -4.58
N GLY A 115 -5.13 5.52 -4.80
CA GLY A 115 -5.98 6.60 -4.29
C GLY A 115 -5.81 6.89 -2.80
N GLY A 116 -4.75 6.37 -2.17
CA GLY A 116 -4.37 6.73 -0.80
C GLY A 116 -4.83 5.76 0.29
N PHE A 117 -5.45 4.62 -0.03
CA PHE A 117 -5.96 3.70 0.99
C PHE A 117 -4.89 2.71 1.43
N VAL A 118 -4.62 2.66 2.73
CA VAL A 118 -3.64 1.79 3.37
C VAL A 118 -4.33 0.97 4.46
N TYR A 119 -4.05 -0.32 4.50
CA TYR A 119 -4.67 -1.29 5.39
C TYR A 119 -3.58 -1.96 6.22
N ILE A 120 -3.78 -2.01 7.53
CA ILE A 120 -2.80 -2.48 8.50
C ILE A 120 -3.47 -3.59 9.31
N ASN A 121 -2.96 -4.83 9.22
CA ASN A 121 -3.51 -5.92 10.00
C ASN A 121 -3.12 -5.81 11.48
N THR A 122 -4.02 -6.25 12.36
CA THR A 122 -3.73 -6.33 13.80
C THR A 122 -2.55 -7.25 14.11
N GLY A 123 -2.32 -8.30 13.31
CA GLY A 123 -1.15 -9.17 13.42
C GLY A 123 0.17 -8.42 13.27
N LEU A 124 0.27 -7.53 12.28
CA LEU A 124 1.45 -6.68 12.12
C LEU A 124 1.63 -5.74 13.32
N MET A 125 0.56 -5.13 13.81
CA MET A 125 0.62 -4.24 14.97
C MET A 125 1.07 -4.95 16.25
N LYS A 126 0.71 -6.23 16.41
CA LYS A 126 1.13 -7.08 17.55
C LYS A 126 2.58 -7.57 17.41
N ALA A 127 3.05 -7.75 16.18
CA ALA A 127 4.37 -8.30 15.88
C ALA A 127 5.49 -7.25 15.90
N ALA A 128 5.18 -5.96 15.69
CA ALA A 128 6.17 -4.90 15.74
C ALA A 128 6.64 -4.66 17.18
N ASP A 129 7.95 -4.68 17.41
CA ASP A 129 8.53 -4.49 18.76
C ASP A 129 8.43 -3.03 19.23
N ASN A 130 8.33 -2.10 18.27
CA ASN A 130 8.26 -0.66 18.54
C ASN A 130 7.57 0.11 17.40
N GLU A 131 7.24 1.38 17.66
CA GLU A 131 6.58 2.25 16.68
C GLU A 131 7.41 2.47 15.41
N ALA A 132 8.74 2.44 15.49
CA ALA A 132 9.60 2.71 14.32
C ALA A 132 9.50 1.57 13.29
N GLU A 133 9.45 0.31 13.74
CA GLU A 133 9.22 -0.85 12.87
C GLU A 133 7.87 -0.77 12.18
N LEU A 134 6.79 -0.52 12.94
CA LEU A 134 5.46 -0.32 12.37
C LEU A 134 5.42 0.84 11.37
N ALA A 135 6.03 1.98 11.72
CA ALA A 135 6.13 3.15 10.86
C ALA A 135 6.92 2.88 9.57
N SER A 136 7.94 2.01 9.63
CA SER A 136 8.73 1.62 8.45
C SER A 136 7.87 0.87 7.42
N VAL A 137 7.01 -0.03 7.86
CA VAL A 137 6.08 -0.76 6.99
C VAL A 137 5.02 0.18 6.42
N VAL A 138 4.45 1.07 7.25
CA VAL A 138 3.48 2.06 6.76
C VAL A 138 4.12 3.01 5.74
N ALA A 139 5.38 3.42 5.95
CA ALA A 139 6.11 4.24 4.99
C ALA A 139 6.38 3.51 3.67
N HIS A 140 6.66 2.20 3.72
CA HIS A 140 6.81 1.34 2.53
C HIS A 140 5.52 1.35 1.69
N GLU A 141 4.37 1.17 2.33
CA GLU A 141 3.07 1.20 1.65
C GLU A 141 2.73 2.58 1.05
N ILE A 142 3.06 3.66 1.77
CA ILE A 142 2.92 5.03 1.24
C ILE A 142 3.80 5.22 -0.01
N ALA A 143 5.01 4.68 -0.03
CA ALA A 143 5.90 4.76 -1.18
C ALA A 143 5.35 4.02 -2.41
N HIS A 144 4.65 2.89 -2.23
CA HIS A 144 3.95 2.20 -3.30
C HIS A 144 2.84 3.04 -3.95
N ILE A 145 2.07 3.75 -3.12
CA ILE A 145 1.05 4.72 -3.59
C ILE A 145 1.73 5.89 -4.31
N ALA A 146 2.79 6.43 -3.71
CA ALA A 146 3.52 7.56 -4.25
C ALA A 146 4.09 7.24 -5.66
N ALA A 147 4.62 6.03 -5.83
CA ALA A 147 5.16 5.53 -7.09
C ALA A 147 4.11 5.00 -8.08
N ARG A 148 2.82 5.07 -7.72
CA ARG A 148 1.67 4.58 -8.51
C ARG A 148 1.81 3.12 -8.95
N HIS A 149 2.37 2.26 -8.09
CA HIS A 149 2.63 0.86 -8.46
C HIS A 149 1.35 0.10 -8.84
N ALA A 150 0.26 0.28 -8.09
CA ALA A 150 -1.03 -0.35 -8.40
C ALA A 150 -1.58 0.06 -9.78
N VAL A 151 -1.51 1.35 -10.13
CA VAL A 151 -1.96 1.86 -11.43
C VAL A 151 -1.11 1.28 -12.57
N LYS A 152 0.22 1.20 -12.38
CA LYS A 152 1.13 0.60 -13.37
C LYS A 152 0.84 -0.88 -13.59
N GLN A 153 0.61 -1.65 -12.52
CA GLN A 153 0.26 -3.07 -12.61
C GLN A 153 -1.08 -3.28 -13.33
N MET A 154 -2.10 -2.49 -12.97
CA MET A 154 -3.40 -2.54 -13.67
C MET A 154 -3.28 -2.24 -15.15
N ARG A 155 -2.47 -1.25 -15.52
CA ARG A 155 -2.19 -0.93 -16.92
C ARG A 155 -1.53 -2.08 -17.66
N GLN A 156 -0.52 -2.72 -17.06
CA GLN A 156 0.16 -3.87 -17.68
C GLN A 156 -0.81 -5.04 -17.91
N MET A 157 -1.70 -5.32 -16.95
CA MET A 157 -2.71 -6.36 -17.08
C MET A 157 -3.74 -6.04 -18.19
N ALA A 158 -4.22 -4.80 -18.25
CA ALA A 158 -5.15 -4.38 -19.30
C ALA A 158 -4.53 -4.47 -20.70
N ILE A 159 -3.25 -4.13 -20.84
CA ILE A 159 -2.51 -4.30 -22.09
C ILE A 159 -2.37 -5.79 -22.44
N ALA A 160 -1.99 -6.63 -21.48
CA ALA A 160 -1.85 -8.07 -21.70
C ALA A 160 -3.17 -8.70 -22.14
N GLN A 161 -4.29 -8.34 -21.49
CA GLN A 161 -5.62 -8.81 -21.88
C GLN A 161 -6.01 -8.31 -23.27
N GLY A 162 -5.79 -7.01 -23.57
CA GLY A 162 -6.08 -6.44 -24.88
C GLY A 162 -5.26 -7.10 -26.01
N VAL A 163 -4.00 -7.43 -25.75
CA VAL A 163 -3.15 -8.19 -26.68
C VAL A 163 -3.65 -9.63 -26.82
N ALA A 164 -4.02 -10.31 -25.72
CA ALA A 164 -4.57 -11.67 -25.76
C ALA A 164 -5.86 -11.74 -26.59
N THR A 165 -6.79 -10.79 -26.38
CA THR A 165 -8.03 -10.69 -27.17
C THR A 165 -7.75 -10.38 -28.65
N ALA A 166 -6.74 -9.56 -28.95
CA ALA A 166 -6.40 -9.20 -30.32
C ALA A 166 -5.63 -10.30 -31.07
N THR A 167 -4.96 -11.21 -30.34
CA THR A 167 -4.19 -12.33 -30.90
C THR A 167 -4.94 -13.66 -30.85
N GLY A 168 -6.18 -13.68 -30.33
CA GLY A 168 -7.00 -14.89 -30.19
C GLY A 168 -6.43 -15.89 -29.18
N LEU A 169 -5.58 -15.44 -28.26
CA LEU A 169 -4.97 -16.28 -27.23
C LEU A 169 -5.83 -16.42 -25.97
N ASP A 170 -6.99 -15.74 -25.91
CA ASP A 170 -7.96 -15.87 -24.80
C ASP A 170 -9.04 -16.93 -25.05
N GLU A 171 -9.15 -17.48 -26.28
CA GLU A 171 -10.01 -18.64 -26.59
C GLU A 171 -9.26 -19.96 -26.35
N LYS A 172 -9.05 -20.36 -25.08
CA LYS A 172 -8.80 -21.77 -24.69
C LYS A 172 -9.30 -22.09 -23.28
#